data_AF-A0AA88SLS6-F1
#
_entry.id   AF-A0AA88SLS6-F1
#
_cell.length_a   1.000
_cell.length_b   1.000
_cell.length_c   1.000
_cell.angle_alpha   90.00
_cell.angle_beta   90.00
_cell.angle_gamma   90.00
#
_symmetry.space_group_name_H-M   'P 1'
#
loop_
_entity.id
_entity.type
_entity.pdbx_description
1 polymer ?
#
loop_
_entity_poly.entity_id
_entity_poly.type
_entity_poly.pdbx_seq_one_letter_code
_entity_poly.pdbx_strand_id
1 'polypeptide(L)'
;DTALDPGEDVALLSVSFEDAEATQVFPKLFLSPSIEHALGGPSALHIPAFPSGGCLIDYVPQVCQLLTNKVQYVIQGYHKRREYIAAFLSHFGMGVVEYDAVGFTKLTLLLMWKDFCFLVHVDLPLYFPRDQPTLTFQSIYHFSSSGQLYSQVQKSYPYSPRWDGNEMAKRAKAYFKSFIPQFQEGAFANGKL
;
A
#
# COMPACT_ATOMS: atom_id res chain seq x y z
N ASP A 1 6.71 26.42 -4.09
CA ASP A 1 7.19 25.04 -4.02
C ASP A 1 7.69 24.56 -5.38
N THR A 2 9.00 24.57 -5.57
CA THR A 2 9.66 23.88 -6.68
C THR A 2 9.66 22.40 -6.33
N ALA A 3 8.73 21.63 -6.90
CA ALA A 3 8.84 20.18 -6.91
C ALA A 3 10.21 19.85 -7.53
N LEU A 4 11.12 19.33 -6.70
CA LEU A 4 12.41 18.82 -7.17
C LEU A 4 12.11 17.79 -8.24
N ASP A 5 12.60 18.03 -9.45
CA ASP A 5 12.51 17.08 -10.54
C ASP A 5 13.18 15.76 -10.07
N PRO A 6 12.44 14.65 -9.93
CA PRO A 6 13.01 13.39 -9.49
C PRO A 6 13.99 12.80 -10.51
N GLY A 7 14.12 13.40 -11.69
CA GLY A 7 14.93 12.92 -12.79
C GLY A 7 14.23 11.81 -13.56
N GLU A 8 14.94 11.22 -14.52
CA GLU A 8 14.41 10.14 -15.35
C GLU A 8 14.27 8.84 -14.54
N ASP A 9 13.20 8.08 -14.82
CA ASP A 9 12.96 6.78 -14.20
C ASP A 9 13.88 5.71 -14.79
N VAL A 10 15.07 5.58 -14.20
CA VAL A 10 16.15 4.72 -14.70
C VAL A 10 16.66 3.78 -13.60
N ALA A 11 17.01 2.56 -14.01
CA ALA A 11 17.78 1.61 -13.21
C ALA A 11 19.16 1.39 -13.86
N LEU A 12 20.22 1.58 -13.09
CA LEU A 12 21.62 1.47 -13.56
C LEU A 12 22.31 0.30 -12.87
N LEU A 13 22.76 -0.68 -13.65
CA LEU A 13 23.60 -1.77 -13.16
C LEU A 13 25.08 -1.42 -13.37
N SER A 14 25.79 -1.15 -12.28
CA SER A 14 27.25 -0.99 -12.28
C SER A 14 27.89 -2.33 -11.92
N VAL A 15 28.91 -2.73 -12.67
CA VAL A 15 29.70 -3.93 -12.38
C VAL A 15 31.16 -3.55 -12.30
N SER A 16 31.80 -3.84 -11.17
CA SER A 16 33.21 -3.55 -10.93
C SER A 16 34.02 -4.83 -10.83
N PHE A 17 35.22 -4.83 -11.40
CA PHE A 17 36.16 -5.95 -11.42
C PHE A 17 37.43 -5.50 -10.69
N GLU A 18 37.90 -6.27 -9.70
CA GLU A 18 39.18 -5.97 -9.03
C GLU A 18 40.39 -6.51 -9.78
N ASP A 19 40.19 -7.55 -10.59
CA ASP A 19 41.23 -8.20 -11.37
C ASP A 19 40.82 -8.34 -12.84
N ALA A 20 41.83 -8.55 -13.70
CA ALA A 20 41.63 -8.75 -15.14
C ALA A 20 41.05 -10.13 -15.48
N GLU A 21 41.06 -11.06 -14.51
CA GLU A 21 40.58 -12.44 -14.67
C GLU A 21 39.08 -12.58 -14.32
N ALA A 22 38.45 -11.48 -13.90
CA ALA A 22 37.07 -11.41 -13.43
C ALA A 22 36.74 -12.40 -12.30
N THR A 23 37.69 -12.66 -11.39
CA THR A 23 37.45 -13.56 -10.24
C THR A 23 36.75 -12.86 -9.09
N GLN A 24 36.96 -11.55 -8.95
CA GLN A 24 36.31 -10.69 -7.97
C GLN A 24 35.43 -9.64 -8.66
N VAL A 25 34.13 -9.93 -8.74
CA VAL A 25 33.13 -9.12 -9.44
C VAL A 25 32.07 -8.60 -8.47
N PHE A 26 31.88 -7.27 -8.46
CA PHE A 26 30.97 -6.58 -7.55
C PHE A 26 29.85 -5.86 -8.33
N PRO A 27 28.68 -6.50 -8.49
CA PRO A 27 27.52 -5.85 -9.09
C PRO A 27 26.80 -4.95 -8.07
N LYS A 28 26.38 -3.76 -8.52
CA LYS A 28 25.58 -2.80 -7.77
C LYS A 28 24.46 -2.26 -8.65
N LEU A 29 23.23 -2.34 -8.17
CA LEU A 29 22.05 -1.77 -8.84
C LEU A 29 21.68 -0.45 -8.17
N PHE A 30 21.66 0.62 -8.96
CA PHE A 30 21.18 1.94 -8.56
C PHE A 30 19.82 2.18 -9.21
N LEU A 31 18.91 2.76 -8.46
CA LEU A 31 17.54 3.00 -8.90
C LEU A 31 17.22 4.49 -8.72
N SER A 32 16.41 5.06 -9.62
CA SER A 32 15.88 6.41 -9.41
C SER A 32 15.02 6.46 -8.15
N PRO A 33 14.90 7.63 -7.48
CA PRO A 33 14.08 7.77 -6.26
C PRO A 33 12.64 7.27 -6.43
N SER A 34 12.03 7.49 -7.59
CA SER A 34 10.69 7.00 -7.92
C SER A 34 10.61 5.48 -7.92
N ILE A 35 11.59 4.80 -8.54
CA ILE A 35 11.63 3.34 -8.62
C ILE A 35 11.93 2.74 -7.24
N GLU A 36 12.86 3.32 -6.49
CA GLU A 36 13.14 2.91 -5.11
C GLU A 36 11.88 2.99 -4.25
N HIS A 37 11.18 4.12 -4.29
CA HIS A 37 9.94 4.30 -3.53
C HIS A 37 8.88 3.28 -3.93
N ALA A 38 8.68 3.09 -5.24
CA ALA A 38 7.71 2.15 -5.79
C ALA A 38 7.99 0.69 -5.38
N LEU A 39 9.26 0.32 -5.22
CA LEU A 39 9.68 -1.03 -4.83
C LEU A 39 9.72 -1.28 -3.31
N GLY A 40 9.44 -0.25 -2.49
CA GLY A 40 9.45 -0.37 -1.02
C GLY A 40 10.78 0.01 -0.37
N GLY A 41 11.63 0.76 -1.08
CA GLY A 41 12.89 1.30 -0.60
C GLY A 41 14.13 0.46 -0.93
N PRO A 42 15.34 0.93 -0.56
CA PRO A 42 16.61 0.36 -1.01
C PRO A 42 16.84 -1.09 -0.55
N SER A 43 16.22 -1.50 0.56
CA SER A 43 16.38 -2.85 1.13
C SER A 43 15.38 -3.86 0.58
N ALA A 44 14.41 -3.44 -0.25
CA ALA A 44 13.36 -4.33 -0.75
C ALA A 44 13.78 -5.14 -1.99
N LEU A 45 14.92 -4.78 -2.60
CA LEU A 45 15.44 -5.39 -3.82
C LEU A 45 16.88 -5.88 -3.61
N HIS A 46 17.07 -7.19 -3.69
CA HIS A 46 18.39 -7.80 -3.77
C HIS A 46 18.60 -8.40 -5.16
N ILE A 47 19.70 -8.03 -5.80
CA ILE A 47 20.14 -8.64 -7.07
C ILE A 47 20.92 -9.93 -6.80
N PRO A 48 20.89 -10.91 -7.71
CA PRO A 48 21.72 -12.11 -7.59
C PRO A 48 23.20 -11.73 -7.56
N ALA A 49 24.01 -12.49 -6.80
CA ALA A 49 25.47 -12.38 -6.87
C ALA A 49 25.97 -12.76 -8.26
N PHE A 50 27.10 -12.19 -8.68
CA PHE A 50 27.72 -12.57 -9.95
C PHE A 50 28.30 -14.00 -9.82
N PRO A 51 27.95 -14.94 -10.73
CA PRO A 51 28.40 -16.32 -10.62
C PRO A 51 29.89 -16.46 -10.93
N SER A 52 30.59 -17.35 -10.22
CA SER A 52 32.01 -17.66 -10.47
C SER A 52 32.19 -18.24 -11.88
N GLY A 53 33.09 -17.66 -12.67
CA GLY A 53 33.27 -18.01 -14.10
C GLY A 53 32.09 -17.59 -15.00
N GLY A 54 31.17 -16.77 -14.47
CA GLY A 54 30.04 -16.24 -15.22
C GLY A 54 30.43 -15.14 -16.21
N CYS A 55 29.47 -14.79 -17.06
CA CYS A 55 29.62 -13.72 -18.04
C CYS A 55 28.49 -12.69 -17.92
N LEU A 56 28.77 -11.45 -18.29
CA LEU A 56 27.78 -10.37 -18.26
C LEU A 56 26.59 -10.63 -19.19
N ILE A 57 26.83 -11.33 -20.32
CA ILE A 57 25.78 -11.64 -21.30
C ILE A 57 24.67 -12.52 -20.71
N ASP A 58 24.99 -13.39 -19.74
CA ASP A 58 24.01 -14.22 -19.04
C ASP A 58 23.51 -13.56 -17.76
N TYR A 59 24.34 -12.76 -17.09
CA TYR A 59 24.00 -12.10 -15.82
C TYR A 59 23.03 -10.93 -15.99
N VAL A 60 23.26 -10.05 -16.97
CA VAL A 60 22.43 -8.86 -17.18
C VAL A 60 20.97 -9.23 -17.46
N PRO A 61 20.65 -10.20 -18.34
CA PRO A 61 19.27 -10.64 -18.55
C PRO A 61 18.57 -11.14 -17.28
N GLN A 62 19.28 -11.81 -16.36
CA GLN A 62 18.71 -12.27 -15.09
C GLN A 62 18.30 -11.08 -14.19
N VAL A 63 19.16 -10.06 -14.09
CA VAL A 63 18.85 -8.84 -13.34
C VAL A 63 17.68 -8.09 -13.99
N CYS A 64 17.67 -7.97 -15.33
CA CYS A 64 16.57 -7.36 -16.07
C CYS A 64 15.24 -8.11 -15.83
N GLN A 65 15.24 -9.43 -15.84
CA GLN A 65 14.06 -10.24 -15.59
C GLN A 65 13.55 -10.06 -14.15
N LEU A 66 14.46 -10.06 -13.17
CA LEU A 66 14.12 -9.81 -11.77
C LEU A 66 13.46 -8.44 -11.59
N LEU A 67 14.07 -7.39 -12.17
CA LEU A 67 13.52 -6.03 -12.10
C LEU A 67 12.16 -5.94 -12.82
N THR A 68 12.04 -6.55 -14.00
CA THR A 68 10.79 -6.60 -14.76
C THR A 68 9.67 -7.23 -13.94
N ASN A 69 9.92 -8.38 -13.31
CA ASN A 69 8.94 -9.06 -12.47
C ASN A 69 8.50 -8.19 -11.28
N LYS A 70 9.43 -7.46 -10.67
CA LYS A 70 9.15 -6.57 -9.55
C LYS A 70 8.32 -5.36 -9.98
N VAL A 71 8.68 -4.73 -11.10
CA VAL A 71 7.92 -3.61 -11.69
C VAL A 71 6.50 -4.05 -12.05
N GLN A 72 6.36 -5.21 -12.70
CA GLN A 72 5.04 -5.76 -13.02
C GLN A 72 4.19 -5.99 -11.77
N TYR A 73 4.79 -6.49 -10.69
CA TYR A 73 4.09 -6.67 -9.42
C TYR A 73 3.58 -5.33 -8.84
N VAL A 74 4.40 -4.28 -8.88
CA VAL A 74 4.01 -2.94 -8.42
C VAL A 74 2.87 -2.36 -9.26
N ILE A 75 2.96 -2.46 -10.59
CA ILE A 75 1.94 -1.99 -11.52
C ILE A 75 0.61 -2.70 -11.27
N GLN A 76 0.63 -4.03 -11.07
CA GLN A 76 -0.56 -4.80 -10.73
C GLN A 76 -1.17 -4.35 -9.40
N GLY A 77 -0.34 -4.15 -8.38
CA GLY A 77 -0.79 -3.63 -7.09
C GLY A 77 -1.43 -2.25 -7.23
N TYR A 78 -0.83 -1.36 -8.02
CA TYR A 78 -1.38 -0.04 -8.32
C TYR A 78 -2.76 -0.11 -8.99
N HIS A 79 -2.90 -0.93 -10.04
CA HIS A 79 -4.19 -1.10 -10.70
C HIS A 79 -5.25 -1.67 -9.77
N LYS A 80 -4.86 -2.62 -8.91
CA LYS A 80 -5.76 -3.18 -7.90
C LYS A 80 -6.20 -2.14 -6.87
N ARG A 81 -5.28 -1.31 -6.36
CA ARG A 81 -5.64 -0.21 -5.45
C ARG A 81 -6.59 0.77 -6.11
N ARG A 82 -6.33 1.16 -7.37
CA ARG A 82 -7.21 2.03 -8.14
C ARG A 82 -8.61 1.42 -8.33
N GLU A 83 -8.68 0.13 -8.65
CA GLU A 83 -9.95 -0.61 -8.77
C GLU A 83 -10.73 -0.62 -7.44
N TYR A 84 -10.04 -0.89 -6.32
CA TYR A 84 -10.63 -0.86 -4.99
C TYR A 84 -11.20 0.52 -4.64
N ILE A 85 -10.40 1.57 -4.79
CA ILE A 85 -10.82 2.95 -4.50
C ILE A 85 -12.00 3.33 -5.39
N ALA A 86 -11.95 3.06 -6.69
CA ALA A 86 -13.05 3.35 -7.62
C ALA A 86 -14.36 2.65 -7.20
N ALA A 87 -14.30 1.39 -6.77
CA ALA A 87 -15.47 0.69 -6.27
C ALA A 87 -16.01 1.31 -4.98
N PHE A 88 -15.14 1.69 -4.04
CA PHE A 88 -15.56 2.39 -2.82
C PHE A 88 -16.20 3.75 -3.12
N LEU A 89 -15.62 4.53 -4.03
CA LEU A 89 -16.22 5.79 -4.50
C LEU A 89 -17.60 5.56 -5.12
N SER A 90 -17.80 4.47 -5.88
CA SER A 90 -19.10 4.14 -6.45
C SER A 90 -20.13 3.72 -5.39
N HIS A 91 -19.73 2.96 -4.36
CA HIS A 91 -20.65 2.42 -3.34
C HIS A 91 -20.94 3.39 -2.19
N PHE A 92 -20.01 4.31 -1.92
CA PHE A 92 -20.03 5.23 -0.78
C PHE A 92 -19.87 6.70 -1.17
N GLY A 93 -19.98 7.06 -2.46
CA GLY A 93 -19.58 8.37 -3.00
C GLY A 93 -20.08 9.60 -2.25
N MET A 94 -21.30 9.55 -1.70
CA MET A 94 -21.88 10.66 -0.92
C MET A 94 -21.22 10.89 0.45
N GLY A 95 -20.45 9.92 0.95
CA GLY A 95 -19.76 9.97 2.23
C GLY A 95 -18.23 10.02 2.09
N VAL A 96 -17.68 10.29 0.91
CA VAL A 96 -16.23 10.38 0.73
C VAL A 96 -15.74 11.72 1.26
N VAL A 97 -14.75 11.68 2.16
CA VAL A 97 -14.10 12.88 2.71
C VAL A 97 -12.85 13.21 1.90
N GLU A 98 -11.96 12.23 1.74
CA GLU A 98 -10.71 12.37 1.00
C GLU A 98 -10.18 10.99 0.56
N TYR A 99 -9.31 10.97 -0.44
CA TYR A 99 -8.55 9.79 -0.83
C TYR A 99 -7.23 10.19 -1.49
N ASP A 100 -6.27 9.28 -1.50
CA ASP A 100 -5.01 9.44 -2.22
C ASP A 100 -5.25 9.29 -3.73
N ALA A 101 -5.31 10.41 -4.44
CA ALA A 101 -5.55 10.45 -5.88
C ALA A 101 -4.31 10.09 -6.73
N VAL A 102 -3.13 9.93 -6.11
CA VAL A 102 -1.89 9.61 -6.81
C VAL A 102 -1.58 8.13 -6.68
N GLY A 103 -1.45 7.62 -5.46
CA GLY A 103 -1.04 6.24 -5.17
C GLY A 103 -2.18 5.28 -4.83
N PHE A 104 -3.40 5.80 -4.62
CA PHE A 104 -4.57 5.05 -4.17
C PHE A 104 -4.33 4.24 -2.89
N THR A 105 -3.49 4.76 -1.99
CA THR A 105 -3.09 4.07 -0.76
C THR A 105 -4.01 4.34 0.43
N LYS A 106 -4.82 5.41 0.38
CA LYS A 106 -5.67 5.85 1.48
C LYS A 106 -7.05 6.31 1.01
N LEU A 107 -8.06 6.10 1.85
CA LEU A 107 -9.43 6.60 1.70
C LEU A 107 -10.02 6.91 3.08
N THR A 108 -10.70 8.04 3.20
CA THR A 108 -11.49 8.38 4.40
C THR A 108 -12.95 8.57 4.00
N LEU A 109 -13.84 7.87 4.71
CA LEU A 109 -15.29 7.99 4.57
C LEU A 109 -15.91 8.57 5.84
N LEU A 110 -16.88 9.47 5.69
CA LEU A 110 -17.81 9.90 6.73
C LEU A 110 -19.14 9.17 6.55
N LEU A 111 -19.51 8.36 7.53
CA LEU A 111 -20.72 7.55 7.52
C LEU A 111 -21.58 7.86 8.73
N MET A 112 -22.86 7.49 8.66
CA MET A 112 -23.83 7.70 9.73
C MET A 112 -24.55 6.39 10.06
N TRP A 113 -24.74 6.13 11.35
CA TRP A 113 -25.51 5.01 11.86
C TRP A 113 -26.41 5.48 13.01
N LYS A 114 -27.74 5.47 12.83
CA LYS A 114 -28.72 5.90 13.85
C LYS A 114 -28.31 7.25 14.49
N ASP A 115 -28.12 8.26 13.66
CA ASP A 115 -27.71 9.63 14.04
C ASP A 115 -26.30 9.77 14.65
N PHE A 116 -25.52 8.70 14.68
CA PHE A 116 -24.10 8.74 15.08
C PHE A 116 -23.22 8.83 13.82
N CYS A 117 -22.55 9.96 13.62
CA CYS A 117 -21.55 10.12 12.56
C CYS A 117 -20.18 9.60 13.01
N PHE A 118 -19.47 8.96 12.09
CA PHE A 118 -18.14 8.41 12.35
C PHE A 118 -17.32 8.38 11.07
N LEU A 119 -16.00 8.37 11.22
CA LEU A 119 -15.05 8.22 10.13
C LEU A 119 -14.63 6.76 10.00
N VAL A 120 -14.40 6.33 8.77
CA VAL A 120 -13.71 5.09 8.43
C VAL A 120 -12.52 5.43 7.55
N HIS A 121 -11.32 5.20 8.09
CA HIS A 121 -10.08 5.29 7.34
C HIS A 121 -9.72 3.91 6.79
N VAL A 122 -9.38 3.86 5.51
CA VAL A 122 -8.91 2.66 4.83
C VAL A 122 -7.47 2.89 4.40
N ASP A 123 -6.55 2.08 4.91
CA ASP A 123 -5.14 2.07 4.52
C ASP A 123 -4.83 0.81 3.72
N LEU A 124 -4.43 0.97 2.46
CA LEU A 124 -4.06 -0.11 1.56
C LEU A 124 -2.55 -0.38 1.67
N PRO A 125 -2.13 -1.61 2.01
CA PRO A 125 -0.72 -1.94 2.18
C PRO A 125 0.03 -2.00 0.85
N LEU A 126 1.37 -1.95 0.92
CA LEU A 126 2.27 -2.04 -0.25
C LEU A 126 1.99 -3.28 -1.11
N TYR A 127 1.77 -4.43 -0.48
CA TYR A 127 1.52 -5.71 -1.14
C TYR A 127 0.03 -5.99 -1.39
N PHE A 128 -0.83 -4.97 -1.39
CA PHE A 128 -2.23 -5.13 -1.81
C PHE A 128 -2.31 -5.67 -3.25
N PRO A 129 -3.19 -6.64 -3.57
CA PRO A 129 -4.26 -7.19 -2.74
C PRO A 129 -3.86 -8.42 -1.90
N ARG A 130 -2.60 -8.86 -1.92
CA ARG A 130 -2.17 -10.02 -1.11
C ARG A 130 -2.43 -9.77 0.38
N ASP A 131 -2.01 -8.60 0.84
CA ASP A 131 -2.19 -8.17 2.22
C ASP A 131 -3.51 -7.39 2.35
N GLN A 132 -4.25 -7.66 3.42
CA GLN A 132 -5.57 -7.08 3.67
C GLN A 132 -5.47 -5.59 4.01
N PRO A 133 -6.38 -4.73 3.49
CA PRO A 133 -6.46 -3.33 3.92
C PRO A 133 -6.76 -3.19 5.42
N THR A 134 -6.16 -2.21 6.07
CA THR A 134 -6.50 -1.87 7.46
C THR A 134 -7.69 -0.92 7.47
N LEU A 135 -8.69 -1.21 8.32
CA LEU A 135 -9.83 -0.34 8.54
C LEU A 135 -9.72 0.31 9.92
N THR A 136 -9.84 1.63 10.02
CA THR A 136 -9.86 2.34 11.30
C THR A 136 -11.16 3.09 11.43
N PHE A 137 -11.97 2.70 12.43
CA PHE A 137 -13.20 3.40 12.78
C PHE A 137 -12.87 4.48 13.80
N GLN A 138 -13.29 5.71 13.57
CA GLN A 138 -13.00 6.85 14.44
C GLN A 138 -14.28 7.62 14.77
N SER A 139 -14.46 7.91 16.06
CA SER A 139 -15.54 8.76 16.56
C SER A 139 -15.15 10.22 16.34
N ILE A 140 -16.11 11.05 15.93
CA ILE A 140 -15.91 12.50 15.82
C ILE A 140 -16.33 13.25 17.10
N TYR A 141 -16.81 12.53 18.12
CA TYR A 141 -17.36 13.11 19.35
C TYR A 141 -16.59 12.73 20.61
N HIS A 142 -15.76 11.69 20.55
CA HIS A 142 -15.20 11.06 21.73
C HIS A 142 -13.69 11.06 21.67
N PHE A 143 -13.03 11.39 22.78
CA PHE A 143 -11.59 11.38 22.97
C PHE A 143 -11.18 10.24 23.91
N SER A 144 -10.01 9.65 23.65
CA SER A 144 -9.36 8.71 24.56
C SER A 144 -8.77 9.44 25.77
N SER A 145 -8.29 8.67 26.75
CA SER A 145 -7.54 9.22 27.89
C SER A 145 -6.26 9.96 27.50
N SER A 146 -5.70 9.71 26.31
CA SER A 146 -4.54 10.42 25.78
C SER A 146 -4.89 11.71 25.02
N GLY A 147 -6.16 12.10 24.96
CA GLY A 147 -6.62 13.31 24.26
C GLY A 147 -6.69 13.17 22.74
N GLN A 148 -6.51 11.96 22.20
CA GLN A 148 -6.72 11.66 20.77
C GLN A 148 -8.16 11.23 20.52
N LEU A 149 -8.68 11.38 19.30
CA LEU A 149 -10.01 10.86 18.97
C LEU A 149 -10.08 9.34 19.18
N TYR A 150 -11.15 8.90 19.82
CA TYR A 150 -11.41 7.49 20.05
C TYR A 150 -11.52 6.77 18.71
N SER A 151 -10.71 5.72 18.56
CA SER A 151 -10.68 4.91 17.34
C SER A 151 -10.42 3.45 17.64
N GLN A 152 -10.86 2.58 16.74
CA GLN A 152 -10.59 1.15 16.77
C GLN A 152 -10.11 0.66 15.41
N VAL A 153 -9.00 -0.06 15.42
CA VAL A 153 -8.36 -0.60 14.22
C VAL A 153 -8.82 -2.04 14.01
N GLN A 154 -9.30 -2.35 12.81
CA GLN A 154 -9.74 -3.66 12.36
C GLN A 154 -8.82 -4.17 11.26
N LYS A 155 -8.04 -5.20 11.61
CA LYS A 155 -7.13 -5.91 10.71
C LYS A 155 -7.59 -7.33 10.37
N SER A 156 -8.63 -7.81 11.05
CA SER A 156 -9.17 -9.18 10.89
C SER A 156 -10.66 -9.09 10.62
N TYR A 157 -11.01 -9.09 9.34
CA TYR A 157 -12.39 -9.13 8.84
C TYR A 157 -12.44 -9.99 7.56
N PRO A 158 -13.62 -10.45 7.11
CA PRO A 158 -13.72 -11.30 5.93
C PRO A 158 -13.05 -10.65 4.71
N TYR A 159 -12.03 -11.32 4.17
CA TYR A 159 -11.24 -10.82 3.04
C TYR A 159 -10.76 -11.97 2.17
N SER A 160 -10.72 -11.72 0.85
CA SER A 160 -10.04 -12.58 -0.10
C SER A 160 -9.27 -11.71 -1.09
N PRO A 161 -7.97 -12.00 -1.33
CA PRO A 161 -7.16 -11.28 -2.31
C PRO A 161 -7.66 -11.47 -3.76
N ARG A 162 -8.59 -12.41 -3.98
CA ARG A 162 -9.15 -12.75 -5.30
C ARG A 162 -10.40 -11.96 -5.65
N TRP A 163 -10.98 -11.22 -4.71
CA TRP A 163 -12.17 -10.42 -4.97
C TRP A 163 -11.86 -9.25 -5.91
N ASP A 164 -12.87 -8.86 -6.69
CA ASP A 164 -12.83 -7.59 -7.41
C ASP A 164 -13.20 -6.43 -6.47
N GLY A 165 -13.00 -5.18 -6.94
CA GLY A 165 -13.29 -4.00 -6.13
C GLY A 165 -14.75 -3.94 -5.64
N ASN A 166 -15.71 -4.37 -6.45
CA ASN A 166 -17.13 -4.34 -6.10
C ASN A 166 -17.49 -5.33 -5.00
N GLU A 167 -16.96 -6.55 -5.07
CA GLU A 167 -17.15 -7.56 -4.05
C GLU A 167 -16.47 -7.13 -2.74
N MET A 168 -15.26 -6.56 -2.80
CA MET A 168 -14.60 -5.98 -1.62
C MET A 168 -15.45 -4.87 -0.98
N ALA A 169 -16.02 -3.95 -1.76
CA ALA A 169 -16.88 -2.88 -1.26
C ALA A 169 -18.18 -3.41 -0.62
N LYS A 170 -18.83 -4.40 -1.24
CA LYS A 170 -20.03 -5.07 -0.69
C LYS A 170 -19.72 -5.73 0.66
N ARG A 171 -18.61 -6.45 0.75
CA ARG A 171 -18.17 -7.15 1.96
C ARG A 171 -17.79 -6.17 3.07
N ALA A 172 -17.10 -5.08 2.73
CA ALA A 172 -16.82 -4.00 3.66
C ALA A 172 -18.11 -3.37 4.19
N LYS A 173 -19.08 -3.06 3.32
CA LYS A 173 -20.39 -2.53 3.73
C LYS A 173 -21.13 -3.47 4.70
N ALA A 174 -21.09 -4.78 4.44
CA ALA A 174 -21.68 -5.77 5.34
C ALA A 174 -20.96 -5.79 6.70
N TYR A 175 -19.62 -5.75 6.68
CA TYR A 175 -18.82 -5.71 7.89
C TYR A 175 -19.07 -4.43 8.72
N PHE A 176 -19.14 -3.25 8.06
CA PHE A 176 -19.44 -1.98 8.72
C PHE A 176 -20.75 -2.06 9.49
N LYS A 177 -21.81 -2.61 8.86
CA LYS A 177 -23.12 -2.79 9.50
C LYS A 177 -23.06 -3.70 10.72
N SER A 178 -22.25 -4.75 10.69
CA SER A 178 -22.09 -5.66 11.84
C SER A 178 -21.25 -5.07 12.97
N PHE A 179 -20.27 -4.23 12.63
CA PHE A 179 -19.27 -3.75 13.58
C PHE A 179 -19.66 -2.41 14.22
N ILE A 180 -20.38 -1.53 13.51
CA ILE A 180 -20.69 -0.19 13.99
C ILE A 180 -21.41 -0.13 15.36
N PRO A 181 -22.33 -1.05 15.73
CA PRO A 181 -22.93 -1.01 17.07
C PRO A 181 -21.90 -1.23 18.18
N GLN A 182 -20.98 -2.18 17.98
CA GLN A 182 -19.92 -2.49 18.94
C GLN A 182 -18.92 -1.34 19.06
N PHE A 183 -18.57 -0.72 17.93
CA PHE A 183 -17.72 0.48 17.92
C PHE A 183 -18.37 1.64 18.68
N GLN A 184 -19.65 1.89 18.46
CA GLN A 184 -20.40 2.96 19.11
C GLN A 184 -20.50 2.73 20.63
N GLU A 185 -20.85 1.52 21.07
CA GLU A 185 -20.86 1.15 22.50
C GLU A 185 -19.47 1.33 23.14
N GLY A 186 -18.42 0.89 22.43
CA GLY A 186 -17.04 1.07 22.88
C GLY A 186 -16.63 2.54 23.02
N ALA A 187 -17.09 3.40 22.09
CA ALA A 187 -16.84 4.83 22.13
C ALA A 187 -17.52 5.50 23.33
N PHE A 188 -18.77 5.14 23.65
CA PHE A 188 -19.47 5.66 24.83
C PHE A 188 -18.89 5.15 26.14
N ALA A 189 -18.44 3.89 26.19
CA ALA A 189 -17.91 3.29 27.41
C ALA A 189 -16.52 3.81 27.78
N ASN A 190 -15.68 4.07 26.77
CA ASN A 190 -14.25 4.36 26.98
C ASN A 190 -13.83 5.78 26.57
N GLY A 191 -14.67 6.45 25.78
CA GLY A 191 -14.42 7.80 25.29
C GLY A 191 -15.00 8.86 26.22
N LYS A 192 -14.33 10.01 26.26
CA LYS A 192 -14.82 11.24 26.90
C LYS A 192 -15.35 12.18 25.82
N LEU A 193 -16.49 12.81 26.07
CA LEU A 193 -17.01 13.90 25.23
C LEU A 193 -16.10 15.14 25.33
#